data_AF-A0A7Y2IMT9-F1
#
_entry.id   AF-A0A7Y2IMT9-F1
#
_cell.length_a   1.000
_cell.length_b   1.000
_cell.length_c   1.000
_cell.angle_alpha   90.00
_cell.angle_beta   90.00
_cell.angle_gamma   90.00
#
_symmetry.space_group_name_H-M   'P 1'
#
loop_
_entity.id
_entity.type
_entity.pdbx_description
1 polymer ?
#
loop_
_entity_poly.entity_id
_entity_poly.type
_entity_poly.pdbx_seq_one_letter_code
_entity_poly.pdbx_strand_id
1 'polypeptide(L)'
;MSDPLVRLGAVALLVLVALAVGRWRSRSVGGGHPFVDLSGLDLPNGIVIFTSTDCAKCKDAVAVLKGISAPVREVAWELEPGVQQQASVESVPLTVVRDKDGSTVAQFTGVPSSVRLRRAVKRAGW
;
A
#
# COMPACT_ATOMS: atom_id res chain seq x y z
N MET A 1 50.46 15.40 -6.53
CA MET A 1 49.42 16.43 -6.68
C MET A 1 48.24 15.78 -7.36
N SER A 2 47.10 15.61 -6.67
CA SER A 2 45.91 15.01 -7.28
C SER A 2 45.35 15.99 -8.30
N ASP A 3 45.29 15.58 -9.57
CA ASP A 3 44.82 16.41 -10.67
C ASP A 3 43.44 17.02 -10.40
N PRO A 4 43.24 18.32 -10.69
CA PRO A 4 41.96 19.01 -10.46
C PRO A 4 40.81 18.35 -11.24
N LEU A 5 41.10 17.70 -12.37
CA LEU A 5 40.14 16.94 -13.17
C LEU A 5 39.60 15.70 -12.44
N VAL A 6 40.45 15.00 -11.69
CA VAL A 6 40.04 13.82 -10.90
C VAL A 6 39.14 14.24 -9.76
N ARG A 7 39.42 15.39 -9.13
CA ARG A 7 38.59 15.95 -8.07
C ARG A 7 37.22 16.38 -8.58
N LEU A 8 37.17 17.05 -9.72
CA LEU A 8 35.90 17.45 -10.34
C LEU A 8 35.05 16.24 -10.75
N GLY A 9 35.68 15.21 -11.33
CA GLY A 9 35.00 13.96 -11.67
C GLY A 9 34.41 13.25 -10.46
N ALA A 10 35.17 13.16 -9.36
CA ALA A 10 34.72 12.54 -8.11
C ALA A 10 33.53 13.29 -7.48
N VAL A 11 33.56 14.63 -7.48
CA VAL A 11 32.46 15.45 -6.95
C VAL A 11 31.20 15.27 -7.78
N ALA A 12 31.30 15.31 -9.11
CA ALA A 12 30.15 15.11 -10.00
C ALA A 12 29.52 13.73 -9.81
N LEU A 13 30.34 12.68 -9.66
CA LEU A 13 29.86 11.32 -9.40
C LEU A 13 29.11 11.23 -8.07
N LEU A 14 29.65 11.83 -7.00
CA LEU A 14 29.01 11.85 -5.69
C LEU A 14 27.67 12.59 -5.72
N VAL A 15 27.57 13.70 -6.44
CA VAL A 15 26.31 14.43 -6.62
C VAL A 15 25.29 13.58 -7.37
N LEU A 16 25.68 12.88 -8.45
CA LEU A 16 24.79 12.00 -9.19
C LEU A 16 24.28 10.83 -8.34
N VAL A 17 25.16 10.20 -7.56
CA VAL A 17 24.78 9.13 -6.63
C VAL A 17 23.85 9.66 -5.54
N ALA A 18 24.14 10.82 -4.96
CA ALA A 18 23.29 11.45 -3.96
C ALA A 18 21.90 11.79 -4.52
N LEU A 19 21.81 12.28 -5.75
CA LEU A 19 20.54 12.56 -6.43
C LEU A 19 19.78 11.27 -6.75
N ALA A 20 20.47 10.22 -7.20
CA ALA A 20 19.86 8.92 -7.47
C ALA A 20 19.29 8.30 -6.18
N VAL A 21 20.08 8.29 -5.10
CA VAL A 21 19.66 7.79 -3.78
C VAL A 21 18.55 8.64 -3.18
N GLY A 22 18.64 9.97 -3.27
CA GLY A 22 17.62 10.90 -2.80
C GLY A 22 16.29 10.71 -3.52
N ARG A 23 16.32 10.55 -4.84
CA ARG A 23 15.14 10.28 -5.66
C ARG A 23 14.56 8.88 -5.40
N TRP A 24 15.39 7.91 -5.05
CA TRP A 24 14.95 6.58 -4.67
C TRP A 24 14.29 6.58 -3.28
N ARG A 25 14.92 7.21 -2.28
CA ARG A 25 14.34 7.40 -0.93
C ARG A 25 13.04 8.19 -0.94
N SER A 26 12.93 9.23 -1.77
CA SER A 26 11.71 10.03 -1.88
C SER A 26 10.50 9.21 -2.35
N ARG A 27 10.69 8.07 -3.03
CA ARG A 27 9.60 7.16 -3.39
C ARG A 27 9.18 6.26 -2.23
N SER A 28 10.07 6.00 -1.28
CA SER A 28 9.85 5.12 -0.12
C SER A 28 9.28 5.84 1.09
N VAL A 29 9.51 7.16 1.23
CA VAL A 29 9.07 7.94 2.41
C VAL A 29 7.70 8.55 2.16
N GLY A 30 6.68 7.70 2.01
CA GLY A 30 5.31 8.09 2.28
C GLY A 30 5.09 8.00 3.78
N GLY A 31 5.31 9.10 4.50
CA GLY A 31 5.02 9.18 5.93
C GLY A 31 3.54 8.88 6.20
N GLY A 32 3.29 7.76 6.86
CA GLY A 32 1.98 7.24 7.22
C GLY A 32 2.23 5.91 7.94
N HIS A 33 1.35 5.54 8.87
CA HIS A 33 1.46 4.30 9.66
C HIS A 33 1.92 3.11 8.80
N PRO A 34 2.75 2.20 9.36
CA PRO A 34 3.22 1.04 8.62
C PRO A 34 2.02 0.31 8.03
N PHE A 35 2.15 -0.13 6.77
CA PHE A 35 1.10 -0.93 6.16
C PHE A 35 0.88 -2.19 7.00
N VAL A 36 -0.37 -2.65 7.07
CA VAL A 36 -0.64 -3.99 7.61
C VAL A 36 0.18 -5.00 6.83
N ASP A 37 0.84 -5.89 7.56
CA ASP A 37 1.70 -6.90 6.95
C ASP A 37 0.82 -8.04 6.43
N LEU A 38 0.75 -8.15 5.11
CA LEU A 38 0.02 -9.23 4.45
C LEU A 38 0.96 -10.34 3.95
N SER A 39 2.24 -10.28 4.31
CA SER A 39 3.25 -11.26 3.91
C SER A 39 2.94 -12.61 4.54
N GLY A 40 2.92 -13.67 3.75
CA GLY A 40 2.63 -15.03 4.23
C GLY A 40 1.13 -15.35 4.41
N LEU A 41 0.23 -14.39 4.16
CA LEU A 41 -1.20 -14.67 4.08
C LEU A 41 -1.59 -15.08 2.66
N ASP A 42 -2.40 -16.14 2.54
CA ASP A 42 -2.98 -16.60 1.27
C ASP A 42 -4.16 -15.70 0.86
N LEU A 43 -3.86 -14.44 0.58
CA LEU A 43 -4.81 -13.44 0.11
C LEU A 43 -4.54 -13.12 -1.36
N PRO A 44 -5.60 -12.93 -2.18
CA PRO A 44 -5.42 -12.59 -3.58
C PRO A 44 -4.81 -11.19 -3.75
N ASN A 45 -4.22 -10.98 -4.93
CA ASN A 45 -3.81 -9.67 -5.39
C ASN A 45 -5.04 -8.84 -5.81
N GLY A 46 -4.96 -7.52 -5.74
CA GLY A 46 -6.11 -6.63 -5.94
C GLY A 46 -6.49 -5.89 -4.66
N ILE A 47 -7.76 -5.88 -4.30
CA ILE A 47 -8.28 -5.17 -3.13
C ILE A 47 -8.61 -6.17 -2.04
N VAL A 48 -8.04 -5.99 -0.86
CA VAL A 48 -8.44 -6.70 0.36
C VAL A 48 -9.14 -5.72 1.27
N ILE A 49 -10.34 -6.06 1.75
CA ILE A 49 -11.05 -5.27 2.76
C ILE A 49 -11.28 -6.11 4.01
N PHE A 50 -10.84 -5.58 5.15
CA PHE A 50 -11.10 -6.14 6.46
C PHE A 50 -12.35 -5.51 7.05
N THR A 51 -13.30 -6.35 7.45
CA THR A 51 -14.62 -5.95 7.97
C THR A 51 -14.96 -6.69 9.25
N SER A 52 -16.04 -6.26 9.90
CA SER A 52 -16.69 -6.95 11.01
C SER A 52 -18.20 -6.71 10.90
N THR A 53 -19.01 -7.63 11.41
CA THR A 53 -20.47 -7.49 11.46
C THR A 53 -20.91 -6.36 12.39
N ASP A 54 -20.12 -6.03 13.41
CA ASP A 54 -20.41 -4.98 14.38
C ASP A 54 -20.03 -3.57 13.88
N CYS A 55 -19.49 -3.49 12.66
CA CYS A 55 -18.99 -2.27 12.06
C CYS A 55 -20.04 -1.63 11.12
N ALA A 56 -20.76 -0.62 11.62
CA ALA A 56 -21.77 0.09 10.82
C ALA A 56 -21.21 0.70 9.52
N LYS A 57 -19.95 1.19 9.53
CA LYS A 57 -19.30 1.82 8.37
C LYS A 57 -18.75 0.80 7.36
N CYS A 58 -18.67 -0.47 7.70
CA CYS A 58 -18.07 -1.48 6.83
C CYS A 58 -18.93 -1.71 5.58
N LYS A 59 -20.25 -1.64 5.70
CA LYS A 59 -21.18 -1.72 4.55
C LYS A 59 -20.94 -0.61 3.53
N ASP A 60 -20.70 0.62 3.99
CA ASP A 60 -20.42 1.76 3.12
C ASP A 60 -19.08 1.59 2.42
N ALA A 61 -18.06 1.10 3.14
CA ALA A 61 -16.76 0.81 2.57
C ALA A 61 -16.85 -0.25 1.47
N VAL A 62 -17.54 -1.36 1.71
CA VAL A 62 -17.78 -2.42 0.72
C VAL A 62 -18.57 -1.89 -0.49
N ALA A 63 -19.55 -1.01 -0.27
CA ALA A 63 -20.34 -0.42 -1.35
C ALA A 63 -19.47 0.42 -2.32
N VAL A 64 -18.46 1.13 -1.81
CA VAL A 64 -17.50 1.87 -2.65
C VAL A 64 -16.72 0.92 -3.57
N LEU A 65 -16.43 -0.31 -3.13
CA LEU A 65 -15.65 -1.28 -3.90
C LEU A 65 -16.42 -1.86 -5.10
N LYS A 66 -17.75 -1.91 -5.04
CA LYS A 66 -18.60 -2.52 -6.10
C LYS A 66 -18.40 -1.88 -7.48
N GLY A 67 -17.96 -0.62 -7.54
CA GLY A 67 -17.73 0.13 -8.78
C GLY A 67 -16.28 0.11 -9.27
N ILE A 68 -15.43 -0.75 -8.72
CA ILE A 68 -13.99 -0.79 -8.98
C ILE A 68 -13.63 -2.02 -9.81
N SER A 69 -12.84 -1.81 -10.86
CA SER A 69 -12.40 -2.86 -11.79
C SER A 69 -11.15 -3.57 -11.27
N ALA A 70 -11.22 -4.21 -10.10
CA ALA A 70 -10.15 -5.03 -9.56
C ALA A 70 -10.74 -6.21 -8.76
N PRO A 71 -10.03 -7.35 -8.63
CA PRO A 71 -10.44 -8.41 -7.74
C PRO A 71 -10.59 -7.86 -6.31
N VAL A 72 -11.70 -8.20 -5.66
CA VAL A 72 -11.98 -7.79 -4.29
C VAL A 72 -12.11 -9.03 -3.42
N ARG A 73 -11.38 -9.08 -2.31
CA ARG A 73 -11.54 -10.06 -1.24
C ARG A 73 -11.95 -9.36 0.03
N GLU A 74 -13.11 -9.73 0.55
CA GLU A 74 -13.51 -9.37 1.91
C GLU A 74 -13.01 -10.41 2.89
N VAL A 75 -12.46 -9.95 4.01
CA VAL A 75 -12.02 -10.75 5.14
C VAL A 75 -12.79 -10.24 6.36
N ALA A 76 -13.87 -10.94 6.71
CA ALA A 76 -14.69 -10.59 7.87
C ALA A 76 -14.09 -11.18 9.16
N TRP A 77 -14.06 -10.41 10.24
CA TRP A 77 -13.49 -10.82 11.52
C TRP A 77 -14.16 -12.09 12.07
N GLU A 78 -15.47 -12.21 11.87
CA GLU A 78 -16.27 -13.31 12.38
C GLU A 78 -16.02 -14.63 11.62
N LEU A 79 -15.55 -14.54 10.38
CA LEU A 79 -15.26 -15.70 9.54
C LEU A 79 -13.78 -16.10 9.59
N GLU A 80 -12.89 -15.10 9.60
CA GLU A 80 -11.45 -15.30 9.47
C GLU A 80 -10.64 -14.46 10.50
N PRO A 81 -10.91 -14.61 11.82
CA PRO A 81 -10.26 -13.78 12.84
C PRO A 81 -8.74 -13.98 12.87
N GLY A 82 -8.28 -15.21 12.59
CA GLY A 82 -6.85 -15.53 12.53
C GLY A 82 -6.10 -14.77 11.43
N VAL A 83 -6.73 -14.55 10.27
CA VAL A 83 -6.14 -13.79 9.16
C VAL A 83 -5.99 -12.32 9.56
N GLN A 84 -7.00 -11.73 10.21
CA GLN A 84 -6.93 -10.35 10.68
C GLN A 84 -5.88 -10.16 11.79
N GLN A 85 -5.78 -11.12 12.71
CA GLN A 85 -4.77 -11.10 13.79
C GLN A 85 -3.36 -11.22 13.23
N GLN A 86 -3.11 -12.14 12.30
CA GLN A 86 -1.80 -12.29 11.65
C GLN A 86 -1.43 -11.03 10.86
N ALA A 87 -2.41 -10.41 10.19
CA ALA A 87 -2.23 -9.12 9.50
C ALA A 87 -2.04 -7.92 10.44
N SER A 88 -2.13 -8.11 11.77
CA SER A 88 -2.11 -7.03 12.78
C SER A 88 -3.16 -5.94 12.50
N VAL A 89 -4.36 -6.33 12.06
CA VAL A 89 -5.46 -5.40 11.82
C VAL A 89 -6.09 -4.99 13.14
N GLU A 90 -5.82 -3.75 13.57
CA GLU A 90 -6.33 -3.22 14.84
C GLU A 90 -7.71 -2.57 14.73
N SER A 91 -8.13 -2.18 13.52
CA SER A 91 -9.40 -1.49 13.31
C SER A 91 -9.99 -1.77 11.93
N VAL A 92 -11.31 -1.80 11.87
CA VAL A 92 -12.12 -1.98 10.66
C VAL A 92 -13.09 -0.81 10.48
N PRO A 93 -13.48 -0.45 9.24
CA PRO A 93 -13.06 -1.06 7.98
C PRO A 93 -11.63 -0.65 7.61
N LEU A 94 -10.87 -1.59 7.06
CA LEU A 94 -9.54 -1.35 6.53
C LEU A 94 -9.45 -1.89 5.11
N THR A 95 -9.16 -1.02 4.14
CA THR A 95 -8.98 -1.41 2.74
C THR A 95 -7.51 -1.35 2.36
N VAL A 96 -6.98 -2.43 1.81
CA VAL A 96 -5.61 -2.55 1.31
C VAL A 96 -5.66 -2.82 -0.19
N VAL A 97 -4.84 -2.11 -0.96
CA VAL A 97 -4.69 -2.30 -2.40
C VAL A 97 -3.31 -2.88 -2.67
N ARG A 98 -3.29 -4.05 -3.33
CA ARG A 98 -2.11 -4.81 -3.70
C ARG A 98 -1.93 -4.81 -5.22
N ASP A 99 -0.69 -4.70 -5.67
CA ASP A 99 -0.35 -4.89 -7.08
C ASP A 99 -0.33 -6.37 -7.48
N LYS A 100 0.00 -6.63 -8.74
CA LYS A 100 0.09 -7.99 -9.31
C LYS A 100 1.22 -8.82 -8.72
N ASP A 101 2.21 -8.18 -8.10
CA ASP A 101 3.34 -8.82 -7.43
C ASP A 101 3.04 -9.08 -5.94
N GLY A 102 1.84 -8.69 -5.47
CA GLY A 102 1.38 -8.89 -4.10
C GLY A 102 1.85 -7.82 -3.11
N SER A 103 2.50 -6.75 -3.58
CA SER A 103 2.98 -5.66 -2.74
C SER A 103 1.86 -4.65 -2.45
N THR A 104 1.82 -4.12 -1.23
CA THR A 104 0.85 -3.10 -0.82
C THR A 104 1.18 -1.74 -1.44
N VAL A 105 0.27 -1.21 -2.25
CA VAL A 105 0.39 0.08 -2.95
C VAL A 105 -0.37 1.20 -2.24
N ALA A 106 -1.41 0.86 -1.49
CA ALA A 106 -2.17 1.81 -0.67
C ALA A 106 -2.95 1.11 0.45
N GLN A 107 -3.24 1.87 1.51
CA GLN A 107 -4.09 1.47 2.62
C GLN A 107 -5.04 2.63 2.98
N PHE A 108 -6.27 2.30 3.34
CA PHE A 108 -7.31 3.24 3.73
C PHE A 108 -8.03 2.73 4.97
N THR A 109 -7.91 3.46 6.07
CA THR A 109 -8.73 3.25 7.27
C THR A 109 -10.06 3.98 7.11
N GLY A 110 -11.16 3.33 7.49
CA GLY A 110 -12.51 3.87 7.31
C GLY A 110 -13.03 3.68 5.88
N VAL A 111 -14.06 4.47 5.52
CA VAL A 111 -14.66 4.42 4.17
C VAL A 111 -13.71 5.10 3.18
N PRO A 112 -13.16 4.37 2.18
CA PRO A 112 -12.22 4.96 1.24
C PRO A 112 -12.92 5.95 0.31
N SER A 113 -12.25 7.07 0.00
CA SER A 113 -12.68 7.94 -1.09
C SER A 113 -12.58 7.18 -2.42
N SER A 114 -13.69 7.12 -3.17
CA SER A 114 -13.75 6.45 -4.48
C SER A 114 -12.68 6.94 -5.45
N VAL A 115 -12.40 8.25 -5.47
CA VAL A 115 -11.37 8.86 -6.33
C VAL A 115 -9.96 8.39 -5.94
N ARG A 116 -9.65 8.38 -4.64
CA ARG A 116 -8.34 7.93 -4.14
C ARG A 116 -8.14 6.44 -4.36
N LEU A 117 -9.20 5.65 -4.12
CA LEU A 117 -9.19 4.21 -4.35
C LEU A 117 -8.95 3.89 -5.82
N ARG A 118 -9.71 4.48 -6.75
CA ARG A 118 -9.50 4.29 -8.21
C ARG A 118 -8.08 4.64 -8.64
N ARG A 119 -7.51 5.71 -8.10
CA ARG A 119 -6.11 6.09 -8.38
C ARG A 119 -5.12 5.04 -7.86
N ALA A 120 -5.34 4.52 -6.65
CA ALA A 120 -4.49 3.48 -6.08
C ALA A 120 -4.55 2.18 -6.90
N VAL A 121 -5.75 1.77 -7.29
CA VAL A 121 -6.01 0.58 -8.12
C VAL A 121 -5.32 0.70 -9.48
N LYS A 122 -5.44 1.85 -10.15
CA LYS A 122 -4.74 2.12 -11.40
C LYS A 122 -3.21 2.06 -11.25
N ARG A 123 -2.66 2.59 -10.14
CA ARG A 123 -1.21 2.50 -9.85
C ARG A 123 -0.77 1.06 -9.60
N ALA A 124 -1.64 0.22 -9.05
CA ALA A 124 -1.41 -1.19 -8.80
C ALA A 124 -1.54 -2.07 -10.07
N GLY A 125 -1.92 -1.48 -11.21
CA GLY A 125 -1.96 -2.15 -12.50
C GLY A 125 -3.27 -2.91 -12.80
N TRP A 126 -4.36 -2.55 -12.10
CA TRP A 126 -5.71 -3.03 -12.33
C TRP A 126 -6.56 -2.00 -13.09
#